data_AF-A0A0S7YCZ1-F1
#
_entry.id   AF-A0A0S7YCZ1-F1
#
_cell.length_a   1.000
_cell.length_b   1.000
_cell.length_c   1.000
_cell.angle_alpha   90.00
_cell.angle_beta   90.00
_cell.angle_gamma   90.00
#
_symmetry.space_group_name_H-M   'P 1'
#
loop_
_entity.id
_entity.type
_entity.pdbx_description
1 polymer ?
#
loop_
_entity_poly.entity_id
_entity_poly.type
_entity_poly.pdbx_seq_one_letter_code
_entity_poly.pdbx_strand_id
1 'polypeptide(L)'
;MYRCLNPGCIGVKLPWSECLPIARENGFEGVGHHLRSARLLHSPRGGHGRRSSVVVVGSAALLAIALAGRAQAGQGENLVANGDFAKTSAGAPVDWASAGDSHVTQRLEAAKDADGRPYARLACTRFDQRSPASHAMLAQVGKVRLVQGRLYEFSCRVRTDGLKSRSIHVAVSDTATWTNCGLNVSLPTGKTWRTHRRFFTATRTVGESTRLQFWFNETGTLDVADVRIAETRAEDAEFTDVVPPAGGRNLVRNGSFEVGPAGWSSLGTQTGWGNLSRLHGSIKTQDAAHGRSFLRIP
;
A
#
# COMPACT_ATOMS: atom_id res chain seq x y z
N MET A 1 -7.89 -35.21 -22.05
CA MET A 1 -9.06 -34.75 -22.84
C MET A 1 -9.75 -33.65 -22.06
N TYR A 2 -9.50 -32.38 -22.39
CA TYR A 2 -10.24 -31.22 -21.87
C TYR A 2 -10.47 -30.24 -23.04
N ARG A 3 -11.70 -29.75 -23.18
CA ARG A 3 -12.09 -28.88 -24.31
C ARG A 3 -11.74 -27.43 -24.01
N CYS A 4 -11.02 -26.78 -24.92
CA CYS A 4 -11.04 -25.32 -25.02
C CYS A 4 -12.39 -24.88 -25.64
N LEU A 5 -13.06 -23.93 -25.00
CA LEU A 5 -14.24 -23.26 -25.54
C LEU A 5 -13.93 -21.77 -25.74
N ASN A 6 -13.45 -21.41 -26.92
CA ASN A 6 -13.71 -20.09 -27.48
C ASN A 6 -13.62 -20.15 -29.02
N PRO A 7 -14.70 -19.88 -29.78
CA PRO A 7 -14.69 -19.93 -31.24
C PRO A 7 -14.29 -18.56 -31.83
N GLY A 8 -13.18 -18.48 -32.57
CA GLY A 8 -12.82 -17.22 -33.23
C GLY A 8 -11.39 -17.03 -33.73
N CYS A 9 -10.64 -18.09 -34.05
CA CYS A 9 -9.31 -17.98 -34.67
C CYS A 9 -9.18 -18.95 -35.85
N ILE A 10 -9.57 -18.49 -37.04
CA ILE A 10 -9.29 -19.19 -38.29
C ILE A 10 -7.94 -18.70 -38.83
N GLY A 11 -6.96 -19.59 -38.84
CA GLY A 11 -5.94 -19.65 -39.89
C GLY A 11 -4.79 -18.62 -39.91
N VAL A 12 -3.79 -18.80 -39.05
CA VAL A 12 -2.36 -18.75 -39.48
C VAL A 12 -1.59 -19.84 -38.72
N LYS A 13 -0.80 -20.65 -39.43
CA LYS A 13 0.17 -21.60 -38.82
C LYS A 13 1.52 -20.89 -38.62
N LEU A 14 2.10 -20.99 -37.43
CA LEU A 14 3.54 -20.81 -37.21
C LEU A 14 4.08 -21.99 -36.37
N PRO A 15 5.32 -22.47 -36.62
CA PRO A 15 5.77 -23.77 -36.13
C PRO A 15 6.28 -23.77 -34.67
N TRP A 16 6.09 -24.92 -34.02
CA TRP A 16 6.54 -25.24 -32.66
C TRP A 16 8.04 -25.65 -32.64
N SER A 17 8.95 -24.73 -33.00
CA SER A 17 10.37 -25.06 -33.13
C SER A 17 11.34 -23.96 -32.69
N GLU A 18 11.07 -23.30 -31.58
CA GLU A 18 12.09 -22.59 -30.79
C GLU A 18 11.99 -23.03 -29.31
N CYS A 19 12.68 -24.13 -29.01
CA CYS A 19 12.81 -24.66 -27.67
C CYS A 19 13.97 -24.00 -26.92
N LEU A 20 13.83 -23.92 -25.59
CA LEU A 20 14.92 -23.89 -24.59
C LEU A 20 15.83 -25.14 -24.73
N PRO A 21 16.92 -25.36 -23.94
CA PRO A 21 17.56 -24.54 -22.89
C PRO A 21 19.12 -24.48 -22.97
N ILE A 22 19.77 -23.68 -22.10
CA ILE A 22 21.12 -23.97 -21.53
C ILE A 22 21.14 -23.61 -20.03
N ALA A 23 21.91 -24.35 -19.23
CA ALA A 23 22.05 -24.21 -17.77
C ALA A 23 23.54 -24.23 -17.33
N ARG A 24 23.77 -24.00 -16.01
CA ARG A 24 25.08 -24.02 -15.29
C ARG A 24 25.98 -22.79 -15.56
N GLU A 25 26.90 -22.36 -14.68
CA GLU A 25 27.39 -22.92 -13.40
C GLU A 25 27.93 -21.81 -12.47
N ASN A 26 28.04 -22.09 -11.17
CA ASN A 26 29.04 -21.62 -10.18
C ASN A 26 28.44 -21.40 -8.78
N GLY A 27 29.03 -22.05 -7.79
CA GLY A 27 28.85 -21.76 -6.36
C GLY A 27 30.21 -21.66 -5.68
N PHE A 28 30.26 -21.14 -4.46
CA PHE A 28 31.42 -21.29 -3.57
C PHE A 28 31.02 -21.20 -2.09
N GLU A 29 31.80 -21.88 -1.26
CA GLU A 29 31.70 -22.02 0.21
C GLU A 29 32.10 -20.70 0.94
N GLY A 30 31.93 -20.48 2.25
CA GLY A 30 31.42 -21.33 3.33
C GLY A 30 32.32 -21.26 4.59
N VAL A 31 32.23 -20.18 5.40
CA VAL A 31 32.90 -19.97 6.71
C VAL A 31 32.06 -18.97 7.54
N GLY A 32 31.96 -18.96 8.88
CA GLY A 32 32.43 -19.89 9.92
C GLY A 32 32.71 -19.18 11.27
N HIS A 33 32.05 -19.61 12.37
CA HIS A 33 32.28 -19.32 13.81
C HIS A 33 32.89 -17.97 14.29
N HIS A 34 32.21 -17.29 15.22
CA HIS A 34 32.59 -17.36 16.64
C HIS A 34 31.61 -16.69 17.63
N LEU A 35 31.31 -17.40 18.73
CA LEU A 35 30.73 -16.87 19.96
C LEU A 35 31.77 -16.06 20.76
N ARG A 36 31.36 -14.93 21.37
CA ARG A 36 31.87 -14.51 22.68
C ARG A 36 30.78 -13.89 23.54
N SER A 37 30.43 -14.61 24.61
CA SER A 37 29.69 -14.06 25.75
C SER A 37 30.63 -13.20 26.60
N ALA A 38 30.12 -12.09 27.15
CA ALA A 38 30.71 -11.44 28.32
C ALA A 38 29.62 -11.37 29.40
N ARG A 39 29.90 -12.00 30.55
CA ARG A 39 28.97 -12.12 31.69
C ARG A 39 29.60 -11.37 32.87
N LEU A 40 28.75 -10.70 33.66
CA LEU A 40 29.00 -10.27 35.04
C LEU A 40 30.13 -9.25 35.29
N LEU A 41 29.80 -8.18 36.00
CA LEU A 41 30.09 -8.16 37.45
C LEU A 41 29.08 -7.29 38.20
N HIS A 42 28.77 -7.71 39.43
CA HIS A 42 27.80 -7.08 40.32
C HIS A 42 28.53 -6.23 41.36
N SER A 43 28.13 -4.96 41.52
CA SER A 43 27.95 -4.29 42.84
C SER A 43 29.22 -4.16 43.73
N PRO A 44 29.17 -3.68 44.99
CA PRO A 44 28.08 -2.99 45.72
C PRO A 44 28.52 -1.74 46.55
N ARG A 45 27.56 -1.18 47.31
CA ARG A 45 27.72 -0.28 48.49
C ARG A 45 28.29 1.13 48.21
N GLY A 46 27.92 2.18 48.93
CA GLY A 46 26.98 2.33 50.05
C GLY A 46 27.40 3.53 50.93
N GLY A 47 26.46 4.19 51.63
CA GLY A 47 26.82 5.30 52.54
C GLY A 47 25.63 6.16 52.99
N HIS A 48 25.34 6.13 54.30
CA HIS A 48 24.35 7.02 54.93
C HIS A 48 24.89 8.45 55.12
N GLY A 49 24.02 9.47 55.17
CA GLY A 49 24.49 10.87 55.23
C GLY A 49 23.52 11.97 55.69
N ARG A 50 22.73 11.74 56.75
CA ARG A 50 22.02 12.76 57.58
C ARG A 50 20.97 13.70 56.94
N ARG A 51 19.99 14.04 57.78
CA ARG A 51 18.95 15.06 57.58
C ARG A 51 19.50 16.45 57.89
N SER A 52 19.07 17.46 57.13
CA SER A 52 18.97 18.85 57.59
C SER A 52 17.73 19.49 56.96
N SER A 53 16.74 19.81 57.79
CA SER A 53 15.52 20.49 57.34
C SER A 53 15.79 21.98 57.19
N VAL A 54 15.76 22.50 55.97
CA VAL A 54 15.74 23.95 55.71
C VAL A 54 14.39 24.30 55.09
N VAL A 55 13.59 25.09 55.81
CA VAL A 55 12.36 25.67 55.27
C VAL A 55 12.76 26.87 54.42
N VAL A 56 12.82 26.69 53.11
CA VAL A 56 12.90 27.79 52.15
C VAL A 56 11.49 28.07 51.65
N VAL A 57 10.87 29.15 52.14
CA VAL A 57 9.71 29.74 51.48
C VAL A 57 10.23 30.47 50.23
N GLY A 58 10.18 29.79 49.09
CA GLY A 58 10.65 30.30 47.81
C GLY A 58 9.66 29.96 46.71
N SER A 59 8.98 30.96 46.18
CA SER A 59 8.01 30.83 45.09
C SER A 59 8.69 30.38 43.80
N ALA A 60 8.69 29.07 43.54
CA ALA A 60 9.06 28.50 42.25
C ALA A 60 7.78 28.15 41.48
N ALA A 61 7.48 28.90 40.43
CA ALA A 61 6.41 28.56 39.51
C ALA A 61 6.74 27.22 38.83
N LEU A 62 6.03 26.15 39.23
CA LEU A 62 6.17 24.82 38.64
C LEU A 62 5.54 24.80 37.25
N LEU A 63 6.34 25.23 36.28
CA LEU A 63 6.07 25.19 34.85
C LEU A 63 6.02 23.73 34.39
N ALA A 64 4.85 23.09 34.52
CA ALA A 64 4.59 21.73 34.04
C ALA A 64 4.50 21.70 32.49
N ILE A 65 5.66 21.81 31.84
CA ILE A 65 5.83 21.55 30.40
C ILE A 65 6.54 20.20 30.24
N ALA A 66 6.13 19.47 29.19
CA ALA A 66 6.41 18.06 28.91
C ALA A 66 5.60 17.07 29.80
N LEU A 67 4.91 16.06 29.25
CA LEU A 67 5.08 15.46 27.93
C LEU A 67 3.81 15.56 27.05
N ALA A 68 3.82 16.50 26.11
CA ALA A 68 3.09 16.37 24.84
C ALA A 68 4.12 16.15 23.72
N GLY A 69 5.01 15.17 23.92
CA GLY A 69 5.85 14.65 22.86
C GLY A 69 4.96 13.96 21.84
N ARG A 70 4.46 14.74 20.87
CA ARG A 70 3.79 14.17 19.70
C ARG A 70 4.74 13.13 19.10
N ALA A 71 4.27 11.89 19.01
CA ALA A 71 4.82 10.94 18.07
C ALA A 71 4.54 11.47 16.67
N GLN A 72 5.40 12.40 16.22
CA GLN A 72 5.45 12.86 14.85
C GLN A 72 6.10 11.72 14.06
N ALA A 73 5.32 10.65 13.82
CA ALA A 73 5.71 9.56 12.95
C ALA A 73 6.25 10.17 11.66
N GLY A 74 7.50 9.84 11.33
CA GLY A 74 8.28 10.56 10.34
C GLY A 74 7.74 10.31 8.95
N GLN A 75 6.71 11.06 8.54
CA GLN A 75 6.13 10.93 7.21
C GLN A 75 7.18 11.36 6.19
N GLY A 76 7.77 10.38 5.49
CA GLY A 76 8.73 10.61 4.42
C GLY A 76 8.21 11.59 3.39
N GLU A 77 9.11 12.30 2.72
CA GLU A 77 8.78 13.30 1.69
C GLU A 77 7.77 12.73 0.66
N ASN A 78 6.87 13.58 0.17
CA ASN A 78 5.96 13.16 -0.88
C ASN A 78 6.71 13.04 -2.21
N LEU A 79 6.88 11.79 -2.67
CA LEU A 79 7.54 11.42 -3.91
C LEU A 79 6.69 11.71 -5.17
N VAL A 80 5.45 12.18 -4.98
CA VAL A 80 4.53 12.59 -6.06
C VAL A 80 4.65 14.10 -6.28
N ALA A 81 5.08 14.49 -7.48
CA ALA A 81 5.17 15.90 -7.84
C ALA A 81 3.77 16.52 -7.95
N ASN A 82 3.57 17.70 -7.35
CA ASN A 82 2.29 18.43 -7.42
C ASN A 82 1.07 17.55 -7.05
N GLY A 83 1.21 16.67 -6.05
CA GLY A 83 0.14 15.74 -5.64
C GLY A 83 -1.04 16.41 -4.93
N ASP A 84 -0.85 17.64 -4.44
CA ASP A 84 -1.92 18.54 -3.99
C ASP A 84 -2.64 19.24 -5.16
N PHE A 85 -2.09 19.19 -6.37
CA PHE A 85 -2.56 19.88 -7.58
C PHE A 85 -2.61 21.41 -7.45
N ALA A 86 -1.86 22.01 -6.52
CA ALA A 86 -1.85 23.45 -6.30
C ALA A 86 -1.19 24.23 -7.46
N LYS A 87 -0.26 23.62 -8.19
CA LYS A 87 0.42 24.23 -9.34
C LYS A 87 -0.31 23.91 -10.63
N THR A 88 -0.67 24.93 -11.39
CA THR A 88 -1.41 24.80 -12.66
C THR A 88 -0.75 25.57 -13.79
N SER A 89 -0.96 25.11 -15.02
CA SER A 89 -0.55 25.79 -16.25
C SER A 89 -1.57 25.51 -17.35
N ALA A 90 -1.99 26.54 -18.09
CA ALA A 90 -3.04 26.46 -19.12
C ALA A 90 -4.34 25.74 -18.66
N GLY A 91 -4.70 25.85 -17.38
CA GLY A 91 -5.88 25.19 -16.79
C GLY A 91 -5.69 23.71 -16.40
N ALA A 92 -4.52 23.11 -16.66
CA ALA A 92 -4.18 21.75 -16.27
C ALA A 92 -3.23 21.73 -15.04
N PRO A 93 -3.22 20.66 -14.23
CA PRO A 93 -2.24 20.47 -13.17
C PRO A 93 -0.84 20.21 -13.74
N VAL A 94 0.17 20.94 -13.24
CA VAL A 94 1.58 20.75 -13.63
C VAL A 94 2.08 19.35 -13.24
N ASP A 95 2.97 18.75 -14.04
CA ASP A 95 3.52 17.39 -13.86
C ASP A 95 2.51 16.23 -13.95
N TRP A 96 1.30 16.49 -14.46
CA TRP A 96 0.25 15.51 -14.69
C TRP A 96 -0.30 15.62 -16.13
N ALA A 97 -0.70 14.49 -16.71
CA ALA A 97 -1.28 14.43 -18.04
C ALA A 97 -2.42 13.41 -18.12
N SER A 98 -3.34 13.60 -19.06
CA SER A 98 -4.25 12.55 -19.49
C SER A 98 -3.55 11.58 -20.43
N ALA A 99 -3.85 10.28 -20.34
CA ALA A 99 -3.33 9.24 -21.23
C ALA A 99 -4.43 8.27 -21.67
N GLY A 100 -4.28 7.68 -22.86
CA GLY A 100 -5.25 6.77 -23.47
C GLY A 100 -5.08 6.72 -24.98
N ASP A 101 -5.82 5.83 -25.65
CA ASP A 101 -5.86 5.77 -27.12
C ASP A 101 -6.91 6.73 -27.71
N SER A 102 -6.94 6.83 -29.05
CA SER A 102 -7.86 7.68 -29.80
C SER A 102 -9.34 7.26 -29.74
N HIS A 103 -9.65 6.15 -29.06
CA HIS A 103 -11.00 5.66 -28.84
C HIS A 103 -11.61 6.15 -27.51
N VAL A 104 -10.83 6.89 -26.71
CA VAL A 104 -11.26 7.54 -25.46
C VAL A 104 -11.19 9.06 -25.61
N THR A 105 -12.32 9.75 -25.45
CA THR A 105 -12.36 11.22 -25.39
C THR A 105 -12.38 11.66 -23.94
N GLN A 106 -11.28 12.28 -23.50
CA GLN A 106 -11.07 12.70 -22.12
C GLN A 106 -10.47 14.12 -22.03
N ARG A 107 -10.75 14.81 -20.93
CA ARG A 107 -10.19 16.12 -20.60
C ARG A 107 -9.68 16.12 -19.17
N LEU A 108 -8.42 16.53 -19.00
CA LEU A 108 -7.81 16.81 -17.70
C LEU A 108 -7.83 18.33 -17.45
N GLU A 109 -8.33 18.73 -16.30
CA GLU A 109 -8.34 20.12 -15.82
C GLU A 109 -8.00 20.18 -14.32
N ALA A 110 -7.47 21.32 -13.86
CA ALA A 110 -7.32 21.62 -12.45
C ALA A 110 -8.51 22.45 -11.97
N ALA A 111 -9.06 22.10 -10.81
CA ALA A 111 -10.23 22.74 -10.23
C ALA A 111 -10.05 22.91 -8.71
N LYS A 112 -11.02 23.56 -8.07
CA LYS A 112 -11.07 23.76 -6.62
C LYS A 112 -12.41 23.28 -6.06
N ASP A 113 -12.40 22.77 -4.82
CA ASP A 113 -13.63 22.42 -4.11
C ASP A 113 -14.27 23.65 -3.44
N ALA A 114 -15.37 23.46 -2.71
CA ALA A 114 -16.11 24.55 -2.07
C ALA A 114 -15.26 25.28 -1.00
N ASP A 115 -14.26 24.59 -0.42
CA ASP A 115 -13.32 25.16 0.55
C ASP A 115 -12.09 25.78 -0.16
N GLY A 116 -12.10 25.86 -1.50
CA GLY A 116 -11.00 26.37 -2.31
C GLY A 116 -9.83 25.40 -2.47
N ARG A 117 -9.93 24.15 -2.01
CA ARG A 117 -8.82 23.18 -2.06
C ARG A 117 -8.65 22.64 -3.49
N PRO A 118 -7.42 22.63 -4.02
CA PRO A 118 -7.15 22.13 -5.38
C PRO A 118 -7.44 20.63 -5.55
N TYR A 119 -7.82 20.25 -6.77
CA TYR A 119 -7.90 18.86 -7.24
C TYR A 119 -7.72 18.78 -8.76
N ALA A 120 -7.27 17.62 -9.26
CA ALA A 120 -7.33 17.27 -10.67
C ALA A 120 -8.68 16.65 -11.01
N ARG A 121 -9.29 17.06 -12.12
CA ARG A 121 -10.48 16.44 -12.70
C ARG A 121 -10.14 15.80 -14.04
N LEU A 122 -10.46 14.52 -14.20
CA LEU A 122 -10.47 13.82 -15.47
C LEU A 122 -11.91 13.48 -15.87
N ALA A 123 -12.43 14.15 -16.89
CA ALA A 123 -13.75 13.89 -17.46
C ALA A 123 -13.62 13.05 -18.74
N CYS A 124 -14.27 11.89 -18.78
CA CYS A 124 -14.36 10.99 -19.93
C CYS A 124 -15.76 11.08 -20.55
N THR A 125 -15.87 11.65 -21.76
CA THR A 125 -17.16 11.89 -22.43
C THR A 125 -17.49 10.82 -23.48
N ARG A 126 -16.50 10.08 -23.96
CA ARG A 126 -16.66 8.93 -24.85
C ARG A 126 -15.63 7.86 -24.49
N PHE A 127 -16.09 6.61 -24.41
CA PHE A 127 -15.25 5.46 -24.14
C PHE A 127 -15.66 4.29 -25.03
N ASP A 128 -14.84 3.96 -26.03
CA ASP A 128 -15.01 2.76 -26.85
C ASP A 128 -13.85 1.78 -26.56
N GLN A 129 -14.14 0.63 -25.93
CA GLN A 129 -13.12 -0.40 -25.70
C GLN A 129 -12.71 -1.05 -27.03
N ARG A 130 -11.58 -0.62 -27.60
CA ARG A 130 -11.05 -1.13 -28.88
C ARG A 130 -9.69 -1.79 -28.76
N SER A 131 -8.92 -1.45 -27.72
CA SER A 131 -7.60 -2.01 -27.45
C SER A 131 -7.40 -2.23 -25.94
N PRO A 132 -6.33 -2.94 -25.53
CA PRO A 132 -5.87 -2.96 -24.14
C PRO A 132 -5.34 -1.61 -23.62
N ALA A 133 -5.22 -0.58 -24.47
CA ALA A 133 -4.84 0.78 -24.11
C ALA A 133 -6.05 1.75 -24.04
N SER A 134 -7.27 1.28 -24.34
CA SER A 134 -8.49 2.08 -24.20
C SER A 134 -8.80 2.26 -22.71
N HIS A 135 -8.28 3.35 -22.14
CA HIS A 135 -8.44 3.77 -20.75
C HIS A 135 -8.66 5.29 -20.69
N ALA A 136 -9.56 5.76 -19.83
CA ALA A 136 -9.48 7.13 -19.33
C ALA A 136 -8.47 7.14 -18.20
N MET A 137 -7.34 7.83 -18.36
CA MET A 137 -6.21 7.76 -17.41
C MET A 137 -5.67 9.14 -17.07
N LEU A 138 -5.45 9.36 -15.76
CA LEU A 138 -4.63 10.45 -15.22
C LEU A 138 -3.27 9.85 -14.84
N ALA A 139 -2.18 10.42 -15.36
CA ALA A 139 -0.83 9.88 -15.20
C ALA A 139 0.19 10.94 -14.82
N GLN A 140 1.19 10.52 -14.05
CA GLN A 140 2.44 11.23 -13.80
C GLN A 140 3.61 10.33 -14.19
N VAL A 141 4.46 10.80 -15.11
CA VAL A 141 5.54 10.02 -15.72
C VAL A 141 6.90 10.55 -15.29
N GLY A 142 7.80 9.65 -14.90
CA GLY A 142 9.22 9.91 -14.62
C GLY A 142 9.54 10.72 -13.36
N LYS A 143 8.54 10.99 -12.51
CA LYS A 143 8.70 11.79 -11.27
C LYS A 143 8.90 10.94 -10.02
N VAL A 144 8.09 9.89 -9.86
CA VAL A 144 8.11 9.04 -8.66
C VAL A 144 9.37 8.20 -8.69
N ARG A 145 10.17 8.23 -7.62
CA ARG A 145 11.36 7.38 -7.47
C ARG A 145 11.10 6.33 -6.40
N LEU A 146 11.30 5.06 -6.73
CA LEU A 146 11.14 3.93 -5.80
C LEU A 146 12.43 3.11 -5.75
N VAL A 147 12.69 2.47 -4.61
CA VAL A 147 13.82 1.57 -4.40
C VAL A 147 13.30 0.19 -4.03
N GLN A 148 13.77 -0.85 -4.73
CA GLN A 148 13.34 -2.23 -4.53
C GLN A 148 13.48 -2.68 -3.07
N GLY A 149 12.47 -3.39 -2.57
CA GLY A 149 12.41 -3.91 -1.21
C GLY A 149 12.01 -2.89 -0.15
N ARG A 150 11.95 -1.59 -0.47
CA ARG A 150 11.46 -0.57 0.48
C ARG A 150 9.95 -0.54 0.54
N LEU A 151 9.43 -0.20 1.71
CA LEU A 151 8.00 -0.07 1.97
C LEU A 151 7.54 1.39 1.76
N TYR A 152 6.42 1.54 1.08
CA TYR A 152 5.83 2.84 0.76
C TYR A 152 4.37 2.88 1.18
N GLU A 153 3.93 4.05 1.64
CA GLU A 153 2.53 4.40 1.78
C GLU A 153 2.08 5.22 0.57
N PHE A 154 1.06 4.73 -0.14
CA PHE A 154 0.25 5.50 -1.08
C PHE A 154 -1.01 6.03 -0.38
N SER A 155 -1.35 7.30 -0.59
CA SER A 155 -2.66 7.83 -0.22
C SER A 155 -3.19 8.85 -1.24
N CYS A 156 -4.52 9.04 -1.26
CA CYS A 156 -5.20 10.05 -2.06
C CYS A 156 -6.62 10.29 -1.55
N ARG A 157 -7.20 11.47 -1.83
CA ARG A 157 -8.65 11.68 -1.84
C ARG A 157 -9.19 11.49 -3.26
N VAL A 158 -10.29 10.76 -3.40
CA VAL A 158 -11.01 10.62 -4.69
C VAL A 158 -12.51 10.77 -4.52
N ARG A 159 -13.19 11.24 -5.58
CA ARG A 159 -14.63 11.06 -5.79
C ARG A 159 -14.90 10.87 -7.28
N THR A 160 -16.05 10.32 -7.60
CA THR A 160 -16.46 10.04 -8.98
C THR A 160 -17.92 10.38 -9.21
N ASP A 161 -18.24 10.90 -10.39
CA ASP A 161 -19.62 11.05 -10.86
C ASP A 161 -19.80 10.34 -12.21
N GLY A 162 -20.99 9.81 -12.47
CA GLY A 162 -21.30 9.06 -13.70
C GLY A 162 -20.76 7.62 -13.80
N LEU A 163 -19.67 7.26 -13.10
CA LEU A 163 -19.09 5.91 -13.15
C LEU A 163 -20.06 4.85 -12.57
N LYS A 164 -20.44 3.86 -13.39
CA LYS A 164 -21.32 2.75 -13.02
C LYS A 164 -20.60 1.71 -12.14
N SER A 165 -19.32 1.45 -12.41
CA SER A 165 -18.50 0.51 -11.64
C SER A 165 -18.26 0.94 -10.20
N ARG A 166 -18.34 2.26 -9.93
CA ARG A 166 -17.98 2.89 -8.64
C ARG A 166 -16.60 2.46 -8.13
N SER A 167 -15.66 2.26 -9.05
CA SER A 167 -14.26 2.00 -8.71
C SER A 167 -13.34 2.58 -9.76
N ILE A 168 -12.11 2.86 -9.34
CA ILE A 168 -11.00 3.18 -10.23
C ILE A 168 -9.82 2.26 -9.91
N HIS A 169 -8.86 2.17 -10.83
CA HIS A 169 -7.60 1.48 -10.58
C HIS A 169 -6.47 2.48 -10.39
N VAL A 170 -5.51 2.14 -9.53
CA VAL A 170 -4.28 2.91 -9.31
C VAL A 170 -3.08 1.97 -9.30
N ALA A 171 -2.02 2.34 -10.02
CA ALA A 171 -0.78 1.57 -10.07
C ALA A 171 0.46 2.45 -10.27
N VAL A 172 1.62 1.91 -9.90
CA VAL A 172 2.93 2.40 -10.37
C VAL A 172 3.55 1.33 -11.24
N SER A 173 4.00 1.71 -12.44
CA SER A 173 4.66 0.80 -13.39
C SER A 173 5.98 1.37 -13.90
N ASP A 174 6.89 0.48 -14.26
CA ASP A 174 8.13 0.73 -15.00
C ASP A 174 7.82 0.68 -16.49
N THR A 175 7.86 1.81 -17.20
CA THR A 175 7.52 1.91 -18.62
C THR A 175 8.62 1.40 -19.54
N ALA A 176 9.84 1.17 -19.03
CA ALA A 176 10.91 0.56 -19.80
C ALA A 176 10.63 -0.94 -20.08
N THR A 177 9.99 -1.63 -19.14
CA THR A 177 9.65 -3.08 -19.24
C THR A 177 8.15 -3.37 -19.08
N TRP A 178 7.32 -2.33 -19.01
CA TRP A 178 5.87 -2.38 -18.71
C TRP A 178 5.49 -3.26 -17.51
N THR A 179 6.36 -3.28 -16.50
CA THR A 179 6.23 -4.15 -15.32
C THR A 179 5.70 -3.35 -14.12
N ASN A 180 4.86 -3.95 -13.29
CA ASN A 180 4.36 -3.29 -12.08
C ASN A 180 5.44 -3.13 -11.00
N CYS A 181 5.43 -2.00 -10.28
CA CYS A 181 6.41 -1.64 -9.25
C CYS A 181 5.93 -1.90 -7.81
N GLY A 182 4.84 -2.66 -7.61
CA GLY A 182 4.30 -3.06 -6.30
C GLY A 182 2.93 -2.47 -5.98
N LEU A 183 2.68 -1.21 -6.33
CA LEU A 183 1.33 -0.64 -6.23
C LEU A 183 0.48 -1.09 -7.42
N ASN A 184 -0.58 -1.87 -7.15
CA ASN A 184 -1.67 -2.16 -8.09
C ASN A 184 -2.95 -2.43 -7.29
N VAL A 185 -3.88 -1.49 -7.26
CA VAL A 185 -5.08 -1.54 -6.40
C VAL A 185 -6.32 -1.03 -7.13
N SER A 186 -7.48 -1.59 -6.81
CA SER A 186 -8.77 -0.96 -7.07
C SER A 186 -9.20 -0.15 -5.85
N LEU A 187 -9.69 1.08 -6.06
CA LEU A 187 -10.22 1.96 -5.03
C LEU A 187 -11.74 2.11 -5.24
N PRO A 188 -12.57 1.78 -4.24
CA PRO A 188 -14.02 2.00 -4.33
C PRO A 188 -14.36 3.48 -4.17
N THR A 189 -15.15 4.02 -5.08
CA THR A 189 -15.47 5.45 -5.19
C THR A 189 -16.96 5.74 -5.00
N GLY A 190 -17.32 7.01 -5.05
CA GLY A 190 -18.69 7.50 -5.00
C GLY A 190 -18.75 9.01 -5.18
N LYS A 191 -19.94 9.60 -5.10
CA LYS A 191 -20.14 11.04 -5.30
C LYS A 191 -19.49 11.93 -4.22
N THR A 192 -19.21 11.37 -3.05
CA THR A 192 -18.53 12.06 -1.94
C THR A 192 -17.04 11.75 -1.93
N TRP A 193 -16.23 12.71 -1.48
CA TRP A 193 -14.79 12.53 -1.26
C TRP A 193 -14.52 11.39 -0.28
N ARG A 194 -13.60 10.50 -0.65
CA ARG A 194 -13.09 9.40 0.18
C ARG A 194 -11.57 9.41 0.19
N THR A 195 -10.98 9.33 1.38
CA THR A 195 -9.53 9.15 1.54
C THR A 195 -9.20 7.66 1.49
N HIS A 196 -8.20 7.30 0.71
CA HIS A 196 -7.64 5.95 0.66
C HIS A 196 -6.18 5.98 1.11
N ARG A 197 -5.77 4.93 1.82
CA ARG A 197 -4.40 4.65 2.28
C ARG A 197 -4.06 3.20 1.93
N ARG A 198 -2.90 2.94 1.35
CA ARG A 198 -2.43 1.61 0.95
C ARG A 198 -0.92 1.52 1.17
N PHE A 199 -0.47 0.43 1.77
CA PHE A 199 0.95 0.11 1.84
C PHE A 199 1.34 -0.83 0.70
N PHE A 200 2.53 -0.65 0.14
CA PHE A 200 3.10 -1.56 -0.85
C PHE A 200 4.63 -1.60 -0.71
N THR A 201 5.22 -2.79 -0.87
CA THR A 201 6.67 -2.92 -1.02
C THR A 201 7.02 -2.74 -2.49
N ALA A 202 7.99 -1.88 -2.80
CA ALA A 202 8.42 -1.69 -4.18
C ALA A 202 9.13 -2.95 -4.70
N THR A 203 8.67 -3.46 -5.84
CA THR A 203 9.23 -4.67 -6.47
C THR A 203 10.47 -4.39 -7.32
N ARG A 204 10.75 -3.12 -7.62
CA ARG A 204 11.81 -2.66 -8.53
C ARG A 204 12.37 -1.30 -8.08
N THR A 205 13.64 -1.03 -8.39
CA THR A 205 14.22 0.32 -8.29
C THR A 205 13.98 1.06 -9.59
N VAL A 206 13.31 2.22 -9.53
CA VAL A 206 12.83 2.96 -10.71
C VAL A 206 12.84 4.47 -10.46
N GLY A 207 12.89 5.25 -11.54
CA GLY A 207 12.83 6.71 -11.49
C GLY A 207 12.19 7.31 -12.74
N GLU A 208 13.00 7.63 -13.75
CA GLU A 208 12.53 8.31 -14.98
C GLU A 208 11.62 7.44 -15.85
N SER A 209 11.73 6.11 -15.75
CA SER A 209 10.80 5.18 -16.38
C SER A 209 9.49 4.97 -15.59
N THR A 210 9.25 5.65 -14.47
CA THR A 210 7.99 5.43 -13.73
C THR A 210 6.78 5.99 -14.45
N ARG A 211 5.63 5.35 -14.24
CA ARG A 211 4.31 5.96 -14.40
C ARG A 211 3.45 5.62 -13.20
N LEU A 212 3.11 6.64 -12.40
CA LEU A 212 1.96 6.59 -11.52
C LEU A 212 0.72 6.85 -12.38
N GLN A 213 -0.28 5.98 -12.29
CA GLN A 213 -1.47 6.01 -13.14
C GLN A 213 -2.75 5.73 -12.32
N PHE A 214 -3.79 6.52 -12.60
CA PHE A 214 -5.16 6.34 -12.15
C PHE A 214 -6.02 6.12 -13.38
N TRP A 215 -6.84 5.06 -13.46
CA TRP A 215 -7.67 4.83 -14.65
C TRP A 215 -9.01 4.15 -14.40
N PHE A 216 -9.91 4.31 -15.37
CA PHE A 216 -11.21 3.63 -15.45
C PHE A 216 -11.60 3.37 -16.92
N ASN A 217 -12.54 2.44 -17.12
CA ASN A 217 -12.89 1.87 -18.43
C ASN A 217 -14.36 2.15 -18.80
N GLU A 218 -14.81 3.38 -18.59
CA GLU A 218 -16.17 3.83 -18.90
C GLU A 218 -16.23 5.37 -19.04
N THR A 219 -17.41 5.92 -19.34
CA THR A 219 -17.66 7.36 -19.31
C THR A 219 -17.94 7.86 -17.90
N GLY A 220 -17.70 9.15 -17.67
CA GLY A 220 -17.93 9.85 -16.40
C GLY A 220 -16.68 10.59 -15.91
N THR A 221 -16.71 11.05 -14.66
CA THR A 221 -15.74 11.99 -14.12
C THR A 221 -15.06 11.44 -12.88
N LEU A 222 -13.74 11.55 -12.82
CA LEU A 222 -12.90 11.29 -11.65
C LEU A 222 -12.30 12.61 -11.16
N ASP A 223 -12.53 12.96 -9.90
CA ASP A 223 -11.79 14.01 -9.20
C ASP A 223 -10.78 13.37 -8.23
N VAL A 224 -9.53 13.83 -8.24
CA VAL A 224 -8.43 13.34 -7.39
C VAL A 224 -7.76 14.52 -6.67
N ALA A 225 -7.50 14.37 -5.37
CA ALA A 225 -6.78 15.35 -4.55
C ALA A 225 -5.78 14.66 -3.61
N ASP A 226 -4.82 15.43 -3.08
CA ASP A 226 -3.87 15.03 -2.03
C ASP A 226 -3.17 13.67 -2.30
N VAL A 227 -2.70 13.47 -3.53
CA VAL A 227 -1.97 12.25 -3.90
C VAL A 227 -0.59 12.26 -3.25
N ARG A 228 -0.31 11.23 -2.47
CA ARG A 228 0.97 11.02 -1.82
C ARG A 228 1.51 9.62 -2.07
N ILE A 229 2.81 9.55 -2.30
CA ILE A 229 3.60 8.34 -2.05
C ILE A 229 4.75 8.76 -1.14
N ALA A 230 4.91 8.09 0.00
CA ALA A 230 6.00 8.35 0.93
C ALA A 230 6.66 7.03 1.32
N GLU A 231 7.98 7.04 1.47
CA GLU A 231 8.69 5.93 2.13
C GLU A 231 8.27 5.87 3.60
N THR A 232 8.08 4.66 4.11
CA THR A 232 7.67 4.41 5.50
C THR A 232 8.40 3.18 6.04
N ARG A 233 8.66 3.12 7.35
CA ARG A 233 9.27 1.92 7.95
C ARG A 233 8.21 0.85 8.12
N ALA A 234 8.64 -0.42 8.16
CA ALA A 234 7.75 -1.53 8.49
C ALA A 234 7.13 -1.41 9.89
N GLU A 235 7.80 -0.65 10.77
CA GLU A 235 7.37 -0.28 12.13
C GLU A 235 6.27 0.81 12.13
N ASP A 236 6.34 1.74 11.18
CA ASP A 236 5.43 2.89 11.05
C ASP A 236 4.15 2.53 10.26
N ALA A 237 4.20 1.44 9.49
CA ALA A 237 3.02 0.86 8.88
C ALA A 237 2.23 0.05 9.90
N GLU A 238 0.97 0.41 10.10
CA GLU A 238 0.02 -0.27 11.01
C GLU A 238 -0.41 -1.65 10.45
N PHE A 239 0.57 -2.54 10.28
CA PHE A 239 0.33 -3.97 10.25
C PHE A 239 0.19 -4.44 11.70
N THR A 240 -0.93 -5.11 12.01
CA THR A 240 -1.21 -5.66 13.33
C THR A 240 -0.05 -6.51 13.82
N ASP A 241 0.56 -6.12 14.95
CA ASP A 241 1.62 -6.79 15.70
C ASP A 241 2.56 -7.69 14.88
N VAL A 242 3.71 -7.16 14.47
CA VAL A 242 4.79 -7.98 13.87
C VAL A 242 5.39 -8.88 14.94
N VAL A 243 4.96 -10.15 14.99
CA VAL A 243 5.41 -11.10 16.00
C VAL A 243 6.63 -11.92 15.53
N PRO A 244 7.73 -12.02 16.32
CA PRO A 244 8.90 -12.81 15.94
C PRO A 244 8.60 -14.30 15.70
N PRO A 245 9.31 -14.96 14.76
CA PRO A 245 9.20 -16.41 14.53
C PRO A 245 9.47 -17.23 15.79
N ALA A 246 8.53 -18.10 16.18
CA ALA A 246 8.63 -18.93 17.38
C ALA A 246 9.45 -20.23 17.17
N GLY A 247 10.41 -20.23 16.25
CA GLY A 247 11.29 -21.39 15.95
C GLY A 247 10.63 -22.59 15.25
N GLY A 248 9.31 -22.60 15.08
CA GLY A 248 8.58 -23.66 14.36
C GLY A 248 8.59 -23.50 12.84
N ARG A 249 8.38 -24.61 12.10
CA ARG A 249 8.19 -24.57 10.64
C ARG A 249 6.91 -23.84 10.21
N ASN A 250 5.88 -23.87 11.05
CA ASN A 250 4.68 -23.07 10.84
C ASN A 250 4.85 -21.69 11.48
N LEU A 251 4.87 -20.65 10.65
CA LEU A 251 5.01 -19.26 11.09
C LEU A 251 3.66 -18.61 11.46
N VAL A 252 2.54 -19.27 11.16
CA VAL A 252 1.19 -18.80 11.53
C VAL A 252 0.94 -19.10 13.01
N ARG A 253 0.99 -18.07 13.86
CA ARG A 253 0.62 -18.19 15.28
C ARG A 253 -0.83 -18.65 15.42
N ASN A 254 -1.08 -19.52 16.40
CA ASN A 254 -2.39 -20.11 16.65
C ASN A 254 -3.00 -20.77 15.39
N GLY A 255 -2.16 -21.33 14.51
CA GLY A 255 -2.57 -22.01 13.27
C GLY A 255 -3.68 -23.07 13.41
N SER A 256 -3.83 -23.62 14.62
CA SER A 256 -4.80 -24.66 15.00
C SER A 256 -6.03 -24.15 15.76
N PHE A 257 -6.14 -22.85 16.04
CA PHE A 257 -7.22 -22.23 16.84
C PHE A 257 -7.39 -22.78 18.28
N GLU A 258 -6.43 -23.58 18.80
CA GLU A 258 -6.49 -24.17 20.15
C GLU A 258 -6.43 -23.12 21.29
N VAL A 259 -5.97 -21.90 21.01
CA VAL A 259 -6.09 -20.74 21.94
C VAL A 259 -7.18 -19.74 21.50
N GLY A 260 -8.21 -20.25 20.81
CA GLY A 260 -9.38 -19.47 20.42
C GLY A 260 -9.09 -18.44 19.32
N PRO A 261 -9.67 -17.23 19.36
CA PRO A 261 -9.48 -16.19 18.34
C PRO A 261 -8.13 -15.44 18.48
N ALA A 262 -7.32 -15.74 19.50
CA ALA A 262 -6.12 -14.96 19.80
C ALA A 262 -5.12 -14.96 18.62
N GLY A 263 -4.69 -13.77 18.21
CA GLY A 263 -3.76 -13.57 17.08
C GLY A 263 -4.39 -13.68 15.68
N TRP A 264 -5.71 -13.88 15.55
CA TRP A 264 -6.39 -13.94 14.26
C TRP A 264 -7.28 -12.71 14.02
N SER A 265 -7.03 -12.03 12.90
CA SER A 265 -7.89 -11.00 12.32
C SER A 265 -8.03 -11.24 10.82
N SER A 266 -9.24 -11.07 10.28
CA SER A 266 -9.56 -11.47 8.90
C SER A 266 -9.39 -10.32 7.90
N LEU A 267 -8.34 -10.38 7.09
CA LEU A 267 -8.36 -9.80 5.75
C LEU A 267 -8.81 -10.88 4.76
N GLY A 268 -10.02 -10.75 4.19
CA GLY A 268 -10.34 -11.43 2.92
C GLY A 268 -11.62 -12.26 2.78
N THR A 269 -12.81 -11.73 3.08
CA THR A 269 -14.02 -11.99 2.26
C THR A 269 -14.86 -10.70 2.21
N GLN A 270 -15.51 -10.42 1.06
CA GLN A 270 -16.22 -9.16 0.82
C GLN A 270 -17.55 -9.08 1.58
N THR A 271 -17.55 -8.32 2.68
CA THR A 271 -18.78 -7.78 3.31
C THR A 271 -18.85 -6.26 3.07
N GLY A 272 -20.00 -5.63 3.33
CA GLY A 272 -20.31 -4.24 2.99
C GLY A 272 -19.57 -3.14 3.78
N TRP A 273 -18.24 -3.22 3.82
CA TRP A 273 -17.27 -2.20 4.24
C TRP A 273 -17.63 -1.30 5.43
N GLY A 274 -17.48 -1.86 6.63
CA GLY A 274 -17.36 -1.10 7.88
C GLY A 274 -17.25 -2.03 9.09
N ASN A 275 -16.20 -1.85 9.91
CA ASN A 275 -15.95 -2.56 11.17
C ASN A 275 -15.50 -4.04 11.07
N LEU A 276 -14.22 -4.25 10.69
CA LEU A 276 -13.53 -5.55 10.63
C LEU A 276 -12.41 -5.71 11.69
N SER A 277 -12.54 -5.06 12.87
CA SER A 277 -11.60 -5.21 13.99
C SER A 277 -11.87 -6.45 14.88
N ARG A 278 -12.54 -7.48 14.32
CA ARG A 278 -12.98 -8.68 15.06
C ARG A 278 -13.05 -9.90 14.15
N LEU A 279 -12.93 -11.09 14.74
CA LEU A 279 -13.08 -12.37 14.05
C LEU A 279 -14.44 -12.47 13.34
N HIS A 280 -14.43 -12.84 12.06
CA HIS A 280 -15.63 -13.10 11.26
C HIS A 280 -15.83 -14.61 11.07
N GLY A 281 -17.01 -15.12 11.46
CA GLY A 281 -17.30 -16.55 11.56
C GLY A 281 -17.47 -17.01 13.02
N SER A 282 -17.45 -18.32 13.25
CA SER A 282 -17.51 -18.91 14.59
C SER A 282 -16.53 -20.07 14.72
N ILE A 283 -15.83 -20.15 15.85
CA ILE A 283 -15.00 -21.33 16.17
C ILE A 283 -15.95 -22.49 16.51
N LYS A 284 -15.74 -23.63 15.87
CA LYS A 284 -16.43 -24.90 16.15
C LYS A 284 -15.45 -25.86 16.80
N THR A 285 -15.91 -26.56 17.84
CA THR A 285 -15.09 -27.44 18.70
C THR A 285 -15.40 -28.93 18.51
N GLN A 286 -16.11 -29.26 17.43
CA GLN A 286 -16.57 -30.61 17.07
C GLN A 286 -16.30 -30.80 15.57
N ASP A 287 -16.01 -32.04 15.16
CA ASP A 287 -15.80 -32.44 13.75
C ASP A 287 -14.64 -31.73 13.03
N ALA A 288 -13.60 -31.34 13.76
CA ALA A 288 -12.35 -30.83 13.18
C ALA A 288 -11.56 -31.97 12.51
N ALA A 289 -11.12 -31.79 11.26
CA ALA A 289 -10.25 -32.76 10.58
C ALA A 289 -8.91 -32.97 11.29
N HIS A 290 -8.40 -31.93 11.95
CA HIS A 290 -7.21 -31.95 12.80
C HIS A 290 -7.42 -31.05 14.03
N GLY A 291 -7.00 -31.51 15.21
CA GLY A 291 -7.17 -30.77 16.47
C GLY A 291 -8.59 -30.87 17.04
N ARG A 292 -8.92 -29.98 17.97
CA ARG A 292 -10.23 -29.90 18.66
C ARG A 292 -11.02 -28.66 18.26
N SER A 293 -10.54 -27.85 17.32
CA SER A 293 -11.16 -26.58 16.95
C SER A 293 -10.87 -26.18 15.50
N PHE A 294 -11.85 -25.55 14.84
CA PHE A 294 -11.67 -24.90 13.54
C PHE A 294 -12.56 -23.66 13.39
N LEU A 295 -12.17 -22.73 12.53
CA LEU A 295 -12.97 -21.56 12.17
C LEU A 295 -13.99 -21.90 11.08
N ARG A 296 -15.28 -21.74 11.36
CA ARG A 296 -16.37 -21.83 10.37
C ARG A 296 -16.83 -20.43 9.97
N ILE A 297 -16.56 -20.05 8.73
CA ILE A 297 -17.12 -18.87 8.06
C ILE A 297 -18.47 -19.28 7.44
N PRO A 298 -19.54 -18.46 7.53
CA PRO A 298 -20.84 -18.76 6.92
C PRO A 298 -20.81 -18.67 5.39
#